data_AF-W9BKL2-F1
#
_entry.id   AF-W9BKL2-F1
#
_cell.length_a   1.000
_cell.length_b   1.000
_cell.length_c   1.000
_cell.angle_alpha   90.00
_cell.angle_beta   90.00
_cell.angle_gamma   90.00
#
_symmetry.space_group_name_H-M   'P 1'
#
loop_
_entity.id
_entity.type
_entity.pdbx_description
1 polymer ?
#
loop_
_entity_poly.entity_id
_entity_poly.type
_entity_poly.pdbx_seq_one_letter_code
_entity_poly.pdbx_strand_id
1 'polypeptide(L)'
;MVGVAKPIIINFQRPIADRPLAEQAVRISSEPAVPGKFYWMSDTQLRWRPLDFWPAGTTVNIDASGTKSSFRTGDSLVATIDDATKQMEVVRNGELVKTIPVSLGKPGYETPNGTYYVLEKFADMVMDSSTYGVPIDSAEGYRIRVQDAVRINNAGIFVHGAPWSVDDQGVRNVSHGCPNLSPADAQWFFDTFGSGDPVVVKNSIGIYDENDGAHDWQI
;
A
#
# COMPACT_ATOMS: atom_id res chain seq x y z
N MET A 1 -7.27 13.09 7.25
CA MET A 1 -6.53 13.23 5.99
C MET A 1 -6.01 11.86 5.59
N VAL A 2 -5.82 11.62 4.30
CA VAL A 2 -5.31 10.36 3.74
C VAL A 2 -4.33 10.66 2.60
N GLY A 3 -3.55 9.67 2.19
CA GLY A 3 -2.70 9.79 1.03
C GLY A 3 -3.44 9.77 -0.30
N VAL A 4 -2.72 10.12 -1.36
CA VAL A 4 -3.27 10.32 -2.70
C VAL A 4 -3.68 9.04 -3.44
N ALA A 5 -3.35 7.87 -2.89
CA ALA A 5 -3.71 6.56 -3.42
C ALA A 5 -4.87 5.89 -2.65
N LYS A 6 -5.57 6.60 -1.74
CA LYS A 6 -6.66 6.00 -0.95
C LYS A 6 -7.90 5.68 -1.82
N PRO A 7 -8.32 4.41 -1.94
CA PRO A 7 -9.61 4.07 -2.53
C PRO A 7 -10.75 4.35 -1.54
N ILE A 8 -11.96 4.51 -2.08
CA ILE A 8 -13.21 4.53 -1.33
C ILE A 8 -13.72 3.09 -1.21
N ILE A 9 -14.09 2.70 0.00
CA ILE A 9 -14.58 1.34 0.32
C ILE A 9 -16.00 1.45 0.86
N ILE A 10 -16.93 0.77 0.20
CA ILE A 10 -18.33 0.70 0.60
C ILE A 10 -18.67 -0.76 0.86
N ASN A 11 -18.85 -1.09 2.15
CA ASN A 11 -19.21 -2.42 2.60
C ASN A 11 -20.72 -2.52 2.81
N PHE A 12 -21.32 -3.51 2.18
CA PHE A 12 -22.73 -3.85 2.37
C PHE A 12 -22.85 -4.98 3.41
N GLN A 13 -23.90 -4.92 4.23
CA GLN A 13 -24.18 -5.97 5.22
C GLN A 13 -24.63 -7.30 4.59
N ARG A 14 -25.03 -7.28 3.31
CA ARG A 14 -25.53 -8.43 2.56
C ARG A 14 -25.09 -8.37 1.10
N PRO A 15 -25.00 -9.52 0.40
CA PRO A 15 -24.72 -9.55 -1.03
C PRO A 15 -25.68 -8.69 -1.85
N ILE A 16 -25.15 -7.98 -2.84
CA ILE A 16 -25.90 -7.10 -3.73
C ILE A 16 -26.23 -7.81 -5.04
N ALA A 17 -27.52 -8.02 -5.30
CA ALA A 17 -28.01 -8.66 -6.51
C ALA A 17 -27.99 -7.71 -7.73
N ASP A 18 -28.39 -6.45 -7.53
CA ASP A 18 -28.41 -5.43 -8.59
C ASP A 18 -27.27 -4.43 -8.39
N ARG A 19 -26.09 -4.81 -8.89
CA ARG A 19 -24.87 -4.00 -8.80
C ARG A 19 -25.01 -2.65 -9.53
N PRO A 20 -25.56 -2.58 -10.77
CA PRO A 20 -25.79 -1.30 -11.43
C PRO A 20 -26.67 -0.34 -10.63
N LEU A 21 -27.74 -0.83 -9.99
CA LEU A 21 -28.60 0.01 -9.16
C LEU A 21 -27.85 0.52 -7.91
N ALA A 22 -27.03 -0.34 -7.28
CA ALA A 22 -26.21 0.07 -6.14
C ALA A 22 -25.19 1.16 -6.53
N GLU A 23 -24.52 1.02 -7.68
CA GLU A 23 -23.60 2.04 -8.20
C GLU A 23 -24.30 3.38 -8.46
N GLN A 24 -25.50 3.36 -9.06
CA GLN A 24 -26.29 4.57 -9.30
C GLN A 24 -26.76 5.27 -8.00
N ALA A 25 -26.89 4.51 -6.91
CA ALA A 25 -27.25 5.03 -5.60
C ALA A 25 -26.06 5.65 -4.84
N VAL A 26 -24.83 5.48 -5.33
CA VAL A 26 -23.62 6.07 -4.74
C VAL A 26 -23.21 7.31 -5.53
N ARG A 27 -23.06 8.43 -4.83
CA ARG A 27 -22.54 9.68 -5.38
C ARG A 27 -21.19 9.99 -4.76
N ILE A 28 -20.19 10.17 -5.62
CA ILE A 28 -18.85 10.59 -5.22
C ILE A 28 -18.57 11.90 -5.93
N SER A 29 -18.10 12.89 -5.18
CA SER A 29 -17.69 14.19 -5.71
C SER A 29 -16.37 14.60 -5.09
N SER A 30 -15.59 15.37 -5.84
CA SER A 30 -14.28 15.85 -5.41
C SER A 30 -14.03 17.28 -5.89
N GLU A 31 -13.21 18.01 -5.15
CA GLU A 31 -12.66 19.30 -5.53
C GLU A 31 -11.13 19.27 -5.35
N PRO A 32 -10.34 19.32 -6.43
CA PRO A 32 -10.77 19.37 -7.84
C PRO A 32 -11.48 18.10 -8.29
N ALA A 33 -12.39 18.23 -9.26
CA ALA A 33 -13.12 17.11 -9.82
C ALA A 33 -12.19 16.20 -10.64
N VAL A 34 -12.24 14.89 -10.36
CA VAL A 34 -11.47 13.88 -11.10
C VAL A 34 -12.36 12.74 -11.60
N PRO A 35 -12.07 12.17 -12.78
CA PRO A 35 -12.73 10.95 -13.22
C PRO A 35 -12.31 9.76 -12.35
N GLY A 36 -13.21 8.81 -12.18
CA GLY A 36 -12.95 7.56 -11.49
C GLY A 36 -13.93 6.48 -11.91
N LYS A 37 -13.76 5.29 -11.34
CA LYS A 37 -14.58 4.12 -11.68
C LYS A 37 -14.98 3.35 -10.43
N PHE A 38 -16.16 2.77 -10.49
CA PHE A 38 -16.59 1.73 -9.58
C PHE A 38 -16.01 0.38 -10.01
N TYR A 39 -15.73 -0.48 -9.03
CA TYR A 39 -15.40 -1.89 -9.24
C TYR A 39 -15.77 -2.68 -7.99
N TRP A 40 -16.08 -3.95 -8.17
CA TRP A 40 -16.52 -4.83 -7.08
C TRP A 40 -15.39 -5.78 -6.70
N MET A 41 -15.09 -5.85 -5.41
CA MET A 41 -14.11 -6.80 -4.87
C MET A 41 -14.78 -8.12 -4.44
N SER A 42 -16.08 -8.07 -4.15
CA SER A 42 -16.93 -9.20 -3.79
C SER A 42 -18.40 -8.81 -3.95
N ASP A 43 -19.34 -9.72 -3.69
CA ASP A 43 -20.78 -9.39 -3.72
C ASP A 43 -21.21 -8.39 -2.64
N THR A 44 -20.36 -8.12 -1.64
CA THR A 44 -20.63 -7.24 -0.50
C THR A 44 -19.72 -6.01 -0.46
N GLN A 45 -18.79 -5.85 -1.40
CA GLN A 45 -17.83 -4.76 -1.35
C GLN A 45 -17.69 -4.06 -2.71
N LEU A 46 -18.24 -2.84 -2.75
CA LEU A 46 -18.04 -1.89 -3.83
C LEU A 46 -16.87 -0.97 -3.48
N ARG A 47 -16.00 -0.75 -4.45
CA ARG A 47 -14.89 0.18 -4.36
C ARG A 47 -15.05 1.28 -5.41
N TRP A 48 -14.43 2.42 -5.13
CA TRP A 48 -14.25 3.47 -6.13
C TRP A 48 -12.88 4.10 -5.95
N ARG A 49 -12.20 4.41 -7.06
CA ARG A 49 -10.97 5.20 -7.04
C ARG A 49 -10.91 6.11 -8.28
N PRO A 50 -10.16 7.22 -8.21
CA PRO A 50 -9.84 8.00 -9.40
C PRO A 50 -8.98 7.18 -10.37
N LEU A 51 -8.96 7.55 -11.65
CA LEU A 51 -8.17 6.83 -12.66
C LEU A 51 -6.66 6.92 -12.37
N ASP A 52 -6.22 8.11 -11.99
CA ASP A 52 -4.88 8.44 -11.49
C ASP A 52 -4.93 8.79 -10.00
N PHE A 53 -3.79 8.95 -9.32
CA PHE A 53 -3.79 9.42 -7.93
C PHE A 53 -4.59 10.70 -7.73
N TRP A 54 -5.24 10.80 -6.58
CA TRP A 54 -5.92 12.02 -6.18
C TRP A 54 -4.95 13.21 -6.21
N PRO A 55 -5.37 14.39 -6.68
CA PRO A 55 -4.58 15.61 -6.51
C PRO A 55 -4.33 15.90 -5.02
N ALA A 56 -3.21 16.53 -4.70
CA ALA A 56 -2.90 16.95 -3.34
C ALA A 56 -3.97 17.92 -2.81
N GLY A 57 -4.35 17.78 -1.53
CA GLY A 57 -5.31 18.67 -0.88
C GLY A 57 -6.77 18.52 -1.32
N THR A 58 -7.10 17.52 -2.14
CA THR A 58 -8.45 17.24 -2.67
C THR A 58 -9.44 16.99 -1.55
N THR A 59 -10.61 17.64 -1.60
CA THR A 59 -11.74 17.33 -0.72
C THR A 59 -12.68 16.35 -1.42
N VAL A 60 -13.03 15.25 -0.77
CA VAL A 60 -13.86 14.18 -1.33
C VAL A 60 -15.11 13.99 -0.48
N ASN A 61 -16.28 14.00 -1.10
CA ASN A 61 -17.57 13.75 -0.46
C ASN A 61 -18.20 12.49 -1.05
N ILE A 62 -18.72 11.64 -0.17
CA ILE A 62 -19.34 10.36 -0.47
C ILE A 62 -20.75 10.38 0.09
N ASP A 63 -21.72 10.05 -0.76
CA ASP A 63 -23.10 9.79 -0.37
C ASP A 63 -23.50 8.42 -0.92
N ALA A 64 -23.48 7.41 -0.06
CA ALA A 64 -23.89 6.05 -0.39
C ALA A 64 -25.34 5.84 0.10
N SER A 65 -26.32 6.17 -0.75
CA SER A 65 -27.74 6.04 -0.44
C SER A 65 -28.17 6.71 0.89
N GLY A 66 -27.66 7.92 1.15
CA GLY A 66 -27.91 8.69 2.36
C GLY A 66 -26.89 8.49 3.48
N THR A 67 -26.04 7.45 3.40
CA THR A 67 -24.90 7.30 4.31
C THR A 67 -23.75 8.17 3.81
N LYS A 68 -23.47 9.25 4.55
CA LYS A 68 -22.50 10.27 4.13
C LYS A 68 -21.16 10.11 4.84
N SER A 69 -20.09 10.32 4.09
CA SER A 69 -18.73 10.40 4.60
C SER A 69 -17.92 11.40 3.77
N SER A 70 -16.83 11.89 4.32
CA SER A 70 -15.91 12.75 3.59
C SER A 70 -14.48 12.54 4.07
N PHE A 71 -13.53 12.85 3.20
CA PHE A 71 -12.13 12.94 3.56
C PHE A 71 -11.42 14.01 2.74
N ARG A 72 -10.19 14.32 3.13
CA ARG A 72 -9.29 15.20 2.39
C ARG A 72 -7.95 14.51 2.18
N THR A 73 -7.39 14.63 0.98
CA THR A 73 -6.02 14.16 0.73
C THR A 73 -4.99 15.13 1.30
N GLY A 74 -3.86 14.59 1.75
CA GLY A 74 -2.71 15.37 2.16
C GLY A 74 -1.88 15.85 0.97
N ASP A 75 -0.59 16.04 1.20
CA ASP A 75 0.40 16.19 0.14
C ASP A 75 0.43 14.96 -0.77
N SER A 76 0.86 15.13 -2.02
CA SER A 76 1.22 13.99 -2.86
C SER A 76 2.58 13.46 -2.41
N LEU A 77 2.57 12.39 -1.62
CA LEU A 77 3.76 11.73 -1.10
C LEU A 77 3.87 10.33 -1.68
N VAL A 78 4.84 10.14 -2.58
CA VAL A 78 5.00 8.88 -3.33
C VAL A 78 6.38 8.28 -3.06
N ALA A 79 6.42 7.03 -2.58
CA ALA A 79 7.64 6.24 -2.55
C ALA A 79 7.70 5.37 -3.80
N THR A 80 8.79 5.47 -4.56
CA THR A 80 9.06 4.59 -5.71
C THR A 80 10.30 3.76 -5.43
N ILE A 81 10.12 2.45 -5.32
CA ILE A 81 11.19 1.47 -5.18
C ILE A 81 11.56 0.94 -6.57
N ASP A 82 12.81 1.12 -6.96
CA ASP A 82 13.38 0.54 -8.17
C ASP A 82 14.33 -0.60 -7.82
N ASP A 83 13.91 -1.83 -8.10
CA ASP A 83 14.73 -3.00 -7.77
C ASP A 83 16.02 -3.05 -8.60
N ALA A 84 16.08 -2.44 -9.79
CA ALA A 84 17.31 -2.41 -10.59
C ALA A 84 18.43 -1.61 -9.89
N THR A 85 18.07 -0.62 -9.08
CA THR A 85 19.02 0.24 -8.34
C THR A 85 19.05 -0.04 -6.84
N LYS A 86 18.07 -0.81 -6.33
CA LYS A 86 17.87 -1.06 -4.89
C LYS A 86 17.69 0.23 -4.11
N GLN A 87 17.05 1.22 -4.71
CA GLN A 87 16.74 2.51 -4.10
C GLN A 87 15.24 2.75 -4.04
N MET A 88 14.82 3.40 -2.96
CA MET A 88 13.50 4.00 -2.82
C MET A 88 13.64 5.51 -2.91
N GLU A 89 13.06 6.11 -3.94
CA GLU A 89 12.95 7.55 -4.09
C GLU A 89 11.61 8.02 -3.51
N VAL A 90 11.66 8.96 -2.58
CA VAL A 90 10.46 9.57 -1.99
C VAL A 90 10.30 10.97 -2.53
N VAL A 91 9.19 11.19 -3.23
CA VAL A 91 8.82 12.45 -3.86
C VAL A 91 7.63 13.04 -3.12
N ARG A 92 7.74 14.30 -2.70
CA ARG A 92 6.65 15.07 -2.10
C ARG A 92 6.29 16.24 -3.01
N ASN A 93 5.03 16.30 -3.46
CA ASN A 93 4.52 17.37 -4.32
C ASN A 93 5.38 17.61 -5.58
N GLY A 94 5.97 16.55 -6.13
CA GLY A 94 6.84 16.61 -7.32
C GLY A 94 8.32 16.84 -7.03
N GLU A 95 8.72 17.06 -5.77
CA GLU A 95 10.12 17.25 -5.38
C GLU A 95 10.68 16.01 -4.69
N LEU A 96 11.87 15.56 -5.10
CA LEU A 96 12.59 14.48 -4.42
C LEU A 96 13.04 14.96 -3.03
N VAL A 97 12.50 14.34 -1.98
CA VAL A 97 12.80 14.71 -0.59
C VAL A 97 13.75 13.74 0.10
N LYS A 98 13.84 12.49 -0.39
CA LYS A 98 14.75 11.49 0.17
C LYS A 98 14.99 10.36 -0.83
N THR A 99 16.21 9.82 -0.82
CA THR A 99 16.56 8.55 -1.46
C THR A 99 17.01 7.61 -0.36
N ILE A 100 16.45 6.39 -0.33
CA ILE A 100 16.66 5.42 0.74
C ILE A 100 17.18 4.11 0.13
N PRO A 101 18.35 3.59 0.55
CA PRO A 101 18.78 2.26 0.16
C PRO A 101 17.83 1.21 0.74
N VAL A 102 17.45 0.23 -0.08
CA VAL A 102 16.49 -0.81 0.30
C VAL A 102 17.01 -2.19 -0.06
N SER A 103 16.57 -3.21 0.67
CA SER A 103 16.71 -4.61 0.28
C SER A 103 15.32 -5.26 0.18
N LEU A 104 14.94 -5.72 -1.01
CA LEU A 104 13.66 -6.39 -1.28
C LEU A 104 13.76 -7.91 -1.07
N GLY A 105 12.72 -8.61 -1.52
CA GLY A 105 12.63 -10.06 -1.51
C GLY A 105 13.71 -10.76 -2.33
N LYS A 106 14.38 -11.74 -1.72
CA LYS A 106 15.39 -12.60 -2.36
C LYS A 106 14.77 -13.45 -3.49
N PRO A 107 15.57 -14.08 -4.37
CA PRO A 107 15.03 -14.95 -5.41
C PRO A 107 14.07 -16.02 -4.87
N GLY A 108 12.90 -16.16 -5.49
CA GLY A 108 11.78 -17.01 -5.04
C GLY A 108 10.81 -16.35 -4.04
N TYR A 109 11.15 -15.16 -3.54
CA TYR A 109 10.34 -14.35 -2.61
C TYR A 109 10.30 -12.88 -3.03
N GLU A 110 10.54 -12.61 -4.31
CA GLU A 110 10.67 -11.26 -4.84
C GLU A 110 9.39 -10.45 -4.60
N THR A 111 9.55 -9.18 -4.23
CA THR A 111 8.43 -8.24 -4.13
C THR A 111 7.87 -7.98 -5.52
N PRO A 112 6.59 -8.27 -5.80
CA PRO A 112 6.05 -8.04 -7.14
C PRO A 112 6.05 -6.55 -7.53
N ASN A 113 6.13 -6.25 -8.82
CA ASN A 113 5.91 -4.87 -9.28
C ASN A 113 4.46 -4.45 -9.04
N GLY A 114 4.21 -3.17 -8.85
CA GLY A 114 2.86 -2.68 -8.69
C GLY A 114 2.77 -1.37 -7.93
N THR A 115 1.55 -0.88 -7.79
CA THR A 115 1.24 0.28 -6.95
C THR A 115 0.54 -0.21 -5.71
N TYR A 116 1.28 -0.25 -4.62
CA TYR A 116 0.76 -0.50 -3.29
C TYR A 116 0.35 0.82 -2.64
N TYR A 117 -0.34 0.75 -1.51
CA TYR A 117 -0.63 1.92 -0.68
C TYR A 117 -0.63 1.54 0.80
N VAL A 118 -0.23 2.48 1.64
CA VAL A 118 -0.16 2.26 3.08
C VAL A 118 -1.55 1.94 3.64
N LEU A 119 -1.66 0.80 4.30
CA LEU A 119 -2.88 0.34 4.95
C LEU A 119 -2.88 0.79 6.42
N GLU A 120 -1.89 0.29 7.16
CA GLU A 120 -1.77 0.37 8.61
C GLU A 120 -0.30 0.47 9.03
N LYS A 121 -0.08 0.83 10.30
CA LYS A 121 1.25 1.10 10.85
C LYS A 121 1.36 0.51 12.25
N PHE A 122 2.50 -0.11 12.54
CA PHE A 122 2.83 -0.73 13.83
C PHE A 122 4.23 -0.28 14.25
N ALA A 123 4.31 0.47 15.35
CA ALA A 123 5.61 0.90 15.89
C ALA A 123 6.45 -0.30 16.36
N ASP A 124 5.79 -1.35 16.84
CA ASP A 124 6.39 -2.61 17.24
C ASP A 124 5.46 -3.76 16.83
N MET A 125 6.01 -4.76 16.14
CA MET A 125 5.26 -5.92 15.67
C MET A 125 6.13 -7.16 15.70
N VAL A 126 5.52 -8.31 16.00
CA VAL A 126 6.11 -9.61 15.68
C VAL A 126 5.58 -10.04 14.32
N MET A 127 6.44 -10.07 13.32
CA MET A 127 6.14 -10.67 12.02
C MET A 127 6.35 -12.17 12.12
N ASP A 128 5.30 -12.91 11.82
CA ASP A 128 5.24 -14.36 11.97
C ASP A 128 4.81 -14.97 10.64
N SER A 129 5.69 -15.77 10.05
CA SER A 129 5.49 -16.32 8.71
C SER A 129 4.25 -17.21 8.61
N SER A 130 3.80 -17.80 9.73
CA SER A 130 2.62 -18.66 9.75
C SER A 130 1.32 -17.91 9.50
N THR A 131 1.30 -16.59 9.73
CA THR A 131 0.10 -15.75 9.53
C THR A 131 -0.30 -15.59 8.06
N TYR A 132 0.62 -15.82 7.13
CA TYR A 132 0.36 -15.87 5.69
C TYR A 132 0.67 -17.26 5.09
N GLY A 133 0.80 -18.30 5.93
CA GLY A 133 0.79 -19.70 5.48
C GLY A 133 2.16 -20.41 5.42
N VAL A 134 3.25 -19.80 5.89
CA VAL A 134 4.59 -20.44 5.92
C VAL A 134 4.93 -20.87 7.36
N PRO A 135 5.01 -22.19 7.67
CA PRO A 135 5.34 -22.65 9.02
C PRO A 135 6.68 -22.11 9.53
N ILE A 136 6.73 -21.71 10.81
CA ILE A 136 7.90 -21.07 11.43
C ILE A 136 9.13 -22.00 11.45
N ASP A 137 8.90 -23.31 11.55
CA ASP A 137 9.93 -24.35 11.59
C ASP A 137 10.36 -24.85 10.20
N SER A 138 9.79 -24.30 9.13
CA SER A 138 10.23 -24.56 7.76
C SER A 138 11.54 -23.82 7.45
N ALA A 139 12.22 -24.21 6.37
CA ALA A 139 13.46 -23.56 5.93
C ALA A 139 13.31 -22.04 5.68
N GLU A 140 12.08 -21.59 5.43
CA GLU A 140 11.72 -20.22 5.03
C GLU A 140 10.85 -19.55 6.11
N GLY A 141 10.65 -20.24 7.24
CA GLY A 141 9.88 -19.79 8.37
C GLY A 141 10.62 -18.73 9.18
N TYR A 142 9.88 -17.78 9.73
CA TYR A 142 10.45 -16.79 10.64
C TYR A 142 9.43 -16.31 11.67
N ARG A 143 9.97 -15.84 12.79
CA ARG A 143 9.24 -15.08 13.80
C ARG A 143 10.15 -14.00 14.36
N ILE A 144 10.03 -12.79 13.82
CA ILE A 144 10.94 -11.70 14.12
C ILE A 144 10.19 -10.52 14.70
N ARG A 145 10.79 -9.85 15.69
CA ARG A 145 10.29 -8.57 16.18
C ARG A 145 10.89 -7.46 15.33
N VAL A 146 10.04 -6.63 14.77
CA VAL A 146 10.41 -5.49 13.92
C VAL A 146 9.85 -4.20 14.50
N GLN A 147 10.52 -3.10 14.16
CA GLN A 147 10.07 -1.76 14.49
C GLN A 147 9.64 -1.02 13.22
N ASP A 148 8.78 -0.02 13.40
CA ASP A 148 8.38 0.91 12.33
C ASP A 148 7.79 0.21 11.10
N ALA A 149 6.95 -0.80 11.33
CA ALA A 149 6.36 -1.59 10.27
C ALA A 149 5.14 -0.88 9.65
N VAL A 150 5.22 -0.62 8.35
CA VAL A 150 4.16 0.00 7.56
C VAL A 150 3.62 -1.03 6.55
N ARG A 151 2.38 -1.47 6.76
CA ARG A 151 1.71 -2.48 5.92
C ARG A 151 1.33 -1.87 4.57
N ILE A 152 1.70 -2.52 3.46
CA ILE A 152 1.38 -2.04 2.11
C ILE A 152 0.51 -3.01 1.30
N ASN A 153 0.34 -4.26 1.77
CA ASN A 153 -0.70 -5.17 1.31
C ASN A 153 -1.21 -6.08 2.45
N ASN A 154 -2.26 -6.85 2.19
CA ASN A 154 -2.82 -7.77 3.18
C ASN A 154 -2.16 -9.16 3.15
N ALA A 155 -1.43 -9.50 2.10
CA ALA A 155 -0.64 -10.73 2.02
C ALA A 155 0.67 -10.74 2.84
N GLY A 156 1.03 -9.62 3.47
CA GLY A 156 2.10 -9.58 4.47
C GLY A 156 3.37 -8.84 4.07
N ILE A 157 3.30 -7.95 3.07
CA ILE A 157 4.40 -7.06 2.69
C ILE A 157 4.33 -5.78 3.52
N PHE A 158 5.44 -5.47 4.18
CA PHE A 158 5.63 -4.28 5.00
C PHE A 158 6.94 -3.59 4.65
N VAL A 159 6.95 -2.26 4.68
CA VAL A 159 8.18 -1.47 4.79
C VAL A 159 8.54 -1.40 6.27
N HIS A 160 9.74 -1.80 6.68
CA HIS A 160 10.09 -1.82 8.11
C HIS A 160 11.60 -1.69 8.37
N GLY A 161 11.94 -1.44 9.64
CA GLY A 161 13.32 -1.42 10.11
C GLY A 161 13.94 -2.82 10.12
N ALA A 162 15.11 -2.95 9.53
CA ALA A 162 15.85 -4.21 9.40
C ALA A 162 17.34 -3.99 9.71
N PRO A 163 17.71 -3.78 10.98
CA PRO A 163 19.11 -3.55 11.37
C PRO A 163 20.06 -4.70 10.97
N TRP A 164 19.54 -5.90 10.77
CA TRP A 164 20.31 -7.08 10.37
C TRP A 164 20.70 -7.12 8.88
N SER A 165 20.14 -6.25 8.03
CA SER A 165 20.37 -6.24 6.58
C SER A 165 20.89 -4.92 6.03
N VAL A 166 21.42 -4.04 6.90
CA VAL A 166 21.93 -2.71 6.49
C VAL A 166 23.01 -2.83 5.41
N ASP A 167 23.90 -3.81 5.51
CA ASP A 167 24.96 -4.05 4.52
C ASP A 167 24.42 -4.58 3.17
N ASP A 168 23.17 -5.04 3.13
CA ASP A 168 22.50 -5.52 1.91
C ASP A 168 21.69 -4.42 1.21
N GLN A 169 21.25 -3.40 1.95
CA GLN A 169 20.40 -2.33 1.46
C GLN A 169 21.14 -1.49 0.41
N GLY A 170 20.53 -1.32 -0.76
CA GLY A 170 21.19 -0.67 -1.90
C GLY A 170 22.12 -1.59 -2.70
N VAL A 171 22.25 -2.86 -2.33
CA VAL A 171 23.20 -3.81 -2.96
C VAL A 171 22.50 -5.08 -3.44
N ARG A 172 21.77 -5.78 -2.57
CA ARG A 172 21.14 -7.08 -2.88
C ARG A 172 19.87 -7.32 -2.07
N ASN A 173 19.04 -8.24 -2.56
CA ASN A 173 17.77 -8.61 -1.93
C ASN A 173 17.92 -9.81 -1.01
N VAL A 174 17.49 -9.67 0.24
CA VAL A 174 17.64 -10.72 1.28
C VAL A 174 16.37 -10.99 2.08
N SER A 175 15.28 -10.24 1.86
CA SER A 175 14.03 -10.41 2.61
C SER A 175 13.16 -11.53 2.02
N HIS A 176 12.00 -11.77 2.64
CA HIS A 176 10.94 -12.64 2.11
C HIS A 176 9.82 -11.83 1.40
N GLY A 177 10.17 -10.66 0.85
CA GLY A 177 9.26 -9.80 0.08
C GLY A 177 9.07 -8.40 0.68
N CYS A 178 9.37 -8.22 1.97
CA CYS A 178 9.31 -6.90 2.63
C CYS A 178 10.44 -5.97 2.17
N PRO A 179 10.17 -4.68 1.91
CA PRO A 179 11.20 -3.66 1.82
C PRO A 179 11.91 -3.41 3.17
N ASN A 180 13.13 -3.92 3.29
CA ASN A 180 14.00 -3.70 4.44
C ASN A 180 14.66 -2.32 4.36
N LEU A 181 14.54 -1.51 5.41
CA LEU A 181 15.19 -0.22 5.56
C LEU A 181 16.13 -0.19 6.78
N SER A 182 17.06 0.76 6.80
CA SER A 182 17.84 1.07 8.01
C SER A 182 16.90 1.52 9.14
N PRO A 183 17.23 1.32 10.42
CA PRO A 183 16.36 1.79 11.51
C PRO A 183 16.00 3.28 11.43
N ALA A 184 16.96 4.13 11.05
CA ALA A 184 16.72 5.56 10.91
C ALA A 184 15.78 5.89 9.75
N ASP A 185 15.93 5.21 8.61
CA ASP A 185 15.06 5.43 7.46
C ASP A 185 13.67 4.82 7.65
N ALA A 186 13.57 3.70 8.36
CA ALA A 186 12.30 3.11 8.74
C ALA A 186 11.51 4.01 9.68
N GLN A 187 12.14 4.55 10.73
CA GLN A 187 11.51 5.53 11.63
C GLN A 187 11.05 6.76 10.83
N TRP A 188 11.89 7.29 9.94
CA TRP A 188 11.50 8.43 9.10
C TRP A 188 10.32 8.10 8.19
N PHE A 189 10.34 6.93 7.54
CA PHE A 189 9.26 6.47 6.67
C PHE A 189 7.97 6.30 7.47
N PHE A 190 8.06 5.68 8.64
CA PHE A 190 6.95 5.53 9.58
C PHE A 190 6.42 6.89 10.00
N ASP A 191 7.23 7.87 10.37
CA ASP A 191 6.73 9.17 10.80
C ASP A 191 6.10 9.97 9.65
N THR A 192 6.56 9.73 8.43
CA THR A 192 6.20 10.54 7.25
C THR A 192 5.00 9.99 6.49
N PHE A 193 4.87 8.68 6.35
CA PHE A 193 3.82 8.03 5.57
C PHE A 193 2.58 7.71 6.43
N GLY A 194 1.41 7.83 5.81
CA GLY A 194 0.10 7.57 6.40
C GLY A 194 -0.82 6.79 5.46
N SER A 195 -2.00 6.41 5.98
CA SER A 195 -2.93 5.56 5.24
C SER A 195 -3.31 6.16 3.88
N GLY A 196 -3.12 5.38 2.81
CA GLY A 196 -3.38 5.77 1.43
C GLY A 196 -2.20 6.44 0.71
N ASP A 197 -1.04 6.60 1.33
CA ASP A 197 0.16 7.05 0.61
C ASP A 197 0.69 5.91 -0.28
N PRO A 198 0.99 6.17 -1.57
CA PRO A 198 1.44 5.14 -2.49
C PRO A 198 2.89 4.69 -2.27
N VAL A 199 3.10 3.39 -2.45
CA VAL A 199 4.41 2.75 -2.56
C VAL A 199 4.44 1.98 -3.87
N VAL A 200 5.21 2.47 -4.84
CA VAL A 200 5.31 1.89 -6.19
C VAL A 200 6.57 1.03 -6.26
N VAL A 201 6.44 -0.22 -6.71
CA VAL A 201 7.57 -1.12 -6.96
C VAL A 201 7.70 -1.34 -8.46
N LYS A 202 8.91 -1.19 -9.00
CA LYS A 202 9.23 -1.43 -10.42
C LYS A 202 10.54 -2.18 -10.60
N ASN A 203 10.71 -2.75 -11.78
CA ASN A 203 11.90 -3.50 -12.22
C ASN A 203 12.26 -4.74 -11.35
N SER A 204 11.29 -5.27 -10.61
CA SER A 204 11.31 -6.56 -9.92
C SER A 204 10.59 -7.62 -10.77
N ILE A 205 9.83 -8.54 -10.17
CA ILE A 205 9.08 -9.61 -10.85
C ILE A 205 7.60 -9.28 -11.05
N GLY A 206 6.99 -9.79 -12.13
CA GLY A 206 5.54 -9.87 -12.31
C GLY A 206 4.78 -8.56 -12.09
N ILE A 207 3.47 -8.65 -11.90
CA ILE A 207 2.65 -7.58 -11.31
C ILE A 207 1.95 -8.21 -10.11
N TYR A 208 1.84 -7.46 -9.02
CA TYR A 208 1.06 -7.80 -7.85
C TYR A 208 -0.41 -8.01 -8.24
N ASP A 209 -0.89 -9.25 -8.19
CA ASP A 209 -2.24 -9.62 -8.63
C ASP A 209 -3.01 -10.39 -7.55
N GLU A 210 -2.50 -10.43 -6.31
CA GLU A 210 -3.13 -11.16 -5.23
C GLU A 210 -4.44 -10.48 -4.80
N ASN A 211 -5.53 -11.26 -4.78
CA ASN A 211 -6.82 -10.82 -4.30
C ASN A 211 -6.91 -10.82 -2.77
N ASP A 212 -6.11 -9.97 -2.13
CA ASP A 212 -6.04 -9.81 -0.68
C ASP A 212 -6.85 -8.59 -0.17
N GLY A 213 -7.51 -7.85 -1.08
CA GLY A 213 -8.26 -6.64 -0.78
C GLY A 213 -7.48 -5.31 -0.83
N ALA A 214 -6.21 -5.33 -1.24
CA ALA A 214 -5.32 -4.17 -1.37
C ALA A 214 -4.74 -3.94 -2.78
N HIS A 215 -5.12 -4.74 -3.79
CA HIS A 215 -4.68 -4.61 -5.18
C HIS A 215 -5.50 -3.61 -6.03
N ASP A 216 -6.16 -2.63 -5.40
CA ASP A 216 -7.06 -1.66 -6.04
C ASP A 216 -6.43 -0.95 -7.26
N TRP A 217 -5.13 -0.68 -7.22
CA TRP A 217 -4.39 0.03 -8.28
C TRP A 217 -3.88 -0.88 -9.39
N GLN A 218 -4.18 -2.18 -9.35
CA GLN A 218 -3.89 -3.12 -10.43
C GLN A 218 -5.13 -3.45 -11.27
N ILE A 219 -6.30 -2.95 -10.86
CA ILE A 219 -7.60 -3.09 -11.54
C ILE A 219 -7.88 -1.90 -12.46
#